data_AF-A0A432Z2V1-F1
#
_entry.id   AF-A0A432Z2V1-F1
#
_cell.length_a   1.000
_cell.length_b   1.000
_cell.length_c   1.000
_cell.angle_alpha   90.00
_cell.angle_beta   90.00
_cell.angle_gamma   90.00
#
_symmetry.space_group_name_H-M   'P 1'
#
loop_
_entity.id
_entity.type
_entity.pdbx_description
1 polymer ?
#
loop_
_entity_poly.entity_id
_entity_poly.type
_entity_poly.pdbx_seq_one_letter_code
_entity_poly.pdbx_strand_id
1 'polypeptide(L)'
;MHKHKYIGWIPCVNGNLDFGLMKVGIKGGFTDKKISDERIIELNHSASGVSSKHDRLIVLQSRVNWRDTDEHEESLGAFRVFVTAKVSVSDHMDCRSLSGNILLYPKEAEPADKNEVHDVSVHQISHELTKSNISSEFDKLDSQINDPRSITGLHSDCFKASFKFNVTPTGLIRIEQNEGGDELDDESLYLLARQAFYYLKYSIHSHRHHVDEQDSLTTITPETSGCGLRLLGQLKRELTSLSRTQRIDNRLHESNNAKGIIGYAKSLVIALYRENLIDESERDREQKYLENVETSFESQEYTITRAEQKVETIKAKSKVWLGFALISIWGFTNFNFQRSPKVELTGNLSWFWPLLIVIFAFILYLATKEYYSRVSNAQFLVKLYDIRGSRILLKISLALVGMIALVWAWWTS
;
A
#
# COMPACT_ATOMS: atom_id res chain seq x y z
N MET A 1 -14.86 -21.07 -30.80
CA MET A 1 -14.39 -19.84 -30.15
C MET A 1 -14.35 -20.12 -28.66
N HIS A 2 -13.17 -20.12 -28.04
CA HIS A 2 -13.07 -20.35 -26.59
C HIS A 2 -13.57 -19.09 -25.88
N LYS A 3 -14.59 -19.21 -25.02
CA LYS A 3 -15.02 -18.10 -24.17
C LYS A 3 -13.91 -17.82 -23.17
N HIS A 4 -13.23 -16.69 -23.34
CA HIS A 4 -12.15 -16.26 -22.45
C HIS A 4 -12.75 -15.86 -21.11
N LYS A 5 -12.51 -16.70 -20.11
CA LYS A 5 -12.98 -16.52 -18.74
C LYS A 5 -11.80 -16.25 -17.83
N TYR A 6 -11.92 -15.20 -17.04
CA TYR A 6 -10.93 -14.80 -16.07
C TYR A 6 -11.55 -14.84 -14.68
N ILE A 7 -10.72 -15.15 -13.69
CA ILE A 7 -11.06 -15.09 -12.29
C ILE A 7 -10.05 -14.20 -11.55
N GLY A 8 -10.56 -13.35 -10.67
CA GLY A 8 -9.79 -12.50 -9.77
C GLY A 8 -10.32 -12.60 -8.36
N TRP A 9 -9.68 -11.91 -7.44
CA TRP A 9 -10.15 -11.80 -6.06
C TRP A 9 -10.04 -10.39 -5.52
N ILE A 10 -11.16 -9.90 -4.99
CA ILE A 10 -11.28 -8.63 -4.29
C ILE A 10 -11.07 -8.92 -2.80
N PRO A 11 -10.03 -8.35 -2.17
CA PRO A 11 -9.72 -8.64 -0.78
C PRO A 11 -10.90 -8.38 0.17
N CYS A 12 -11.30 -9.39 0.93
CA CYS A 12 -12.38 -9.30 1.89
C CYS A 12 -12.04 -10.07 3.17
N VAL A 13 -11.46 -9.39 4.17
CA VAL A 13 -11.06 -10.02 5.45
C VAL A 13 -12.26 -10.29 6.34
N ASN A 14 -13.25 -9.38 6.33
CA ASN A 14 -14.45 -9.48 7.16
C ASN A 14 -15.45 -10.54 6.68
N GLY A 15 -15.12 -11.28 5.61
CA GLY A 15 -15.91 -12.40 5.11
C GLY A 15 -17.04 -12.03 4.16
N ASN A 16 -17.46 -10.76 4.09
CA ASN A 16 -18.53 -10.28 3.21
C ASN A 16 -18.24 -8.90 2.61
N LEU A 17 -18.62 -8.72 1.33
CA LEU A 17 -18.61 -7.44 0.65
C LEU A 17 -19.97 -6.74 0.79
N ASP A 18 -19.96 -5.45 1.12
CA ASP A 18 -21.18 -4.63 1.14
C ASP A 18 -21.35 -3.86 -0.17
N PHE A 19 -22.14 -4.43 -1.08
CA PHE A 19 -22.44 -3.81 -2.37
C PHE A 19 -23.28 -2.53 -2.25
N GLY A 20 -23.89 -2.26 -1.09
CA GLY A 20 -24.58 -0.98 -0.83
C GLY A 20 -23.63 0.22 -0.74
N LEU A 21 -22.32 -0.03 -0.57
CA LEU A 21 -21.28 0.99 -0.55
C LEU A 21 -20.55 1.13 -1.89
N MET A 22 -20.96 0.36 -2.91
CA MET A 22 -20.35 0.42 -4.23
C MET A 22 -20.57 1.80 -4.85
N LYS A 23 -19.47 2.37 -5.35
CA LYS A 23 -19.37 3.69 -5.96
C LYS A 23 -18.41 3.63 -7.14
N VAL A 24 -18.21 4.71 -7.87
CA VAL A 24 -17.23 4.73 -8.96
C VAL A 24 -15.84 4.48 -8.38
N GLY A 25 -15.19 3.41 -8.88
CA GLY A 25 -13.91 2.93 -8.37
C GLY A 25 -12.74 3.85 -8.70
N ILE A 26 -12.63 4.32 -9.94
CA ILE A 26 -11.55 5.21 -10.39
C ILE A 26 -12.18 6.45 -11.05
N LYS A 27 -11.70 7.64 -10.67
CA LYS A 27 -12.12 8.94 -11.23
C LYS A 27 -10.86 9.68 -11.67
N GLY A 28 -10.72 9.99 -12.96
CA GLY A 28 -9.54 10.68 -13.48
C GLY A 28 -8.33 9.75 -13.68
N GLY A 29 -7.11 10.26 -13.49
CA GLY A 29 -5.88 9.48 -13.59
C GLY A 29 -5.33 9.03 -12.24
N PHE A 30 -4.55 7.94 -12.21
CA PHE A 30 -3.82 7.53 -11.00
C PHE A 30 -2.78 8.57 -10.56
N THR A 31 -2.15 9.26 -11.51
CA THR A 31 -1.15 10.31 -11.28
C THR A 31 -1.72 11.73 -11.32
N ASP A 32 -2.85 11.93 -11.99
CA ASP A 32 -3.39 13.27 -12.26
C ASP A 32 -4.72 13.55 -11.53
N LYS A 33 -4.60 14.11 -10.32
CA LYS A 33 -5.74 14.53 -9.47
C LYS A 33 -6.55 15.69 -10.06
N LYS A 34 -6.13 16.28 -11.18
CA LYS A 34 -6.79 17.44 -11.81
C LYS A 34 -7.86 17.07 -12.82
N ILE A 35 -8.03 15.80 -13.17
CA ILE A 35 -9.15 15.36 -14.01
C ILE A 35 -10.40 15.25 -13.13
N SER A 36 -10.97 16.40 -12.76
CA SER A 36 -12.31 16.45 -12.19
C SER A 36 -13.32 16.29 -13.33
N ASP A 37 -13.81 15.07 -13.54
CA ASP A 37 -15.02 14.91 -14.34
C ASP A 37 -16.20 15.31 -13.46
N GLU A 38 -16.80 16.48 -13.72
CA GLU A 38 -18.02 16.94 -13.04
C GLU A 38 -19.24 16.06 -13.41
N ARG A 39 -19.11 15.13 -14.36
CA ARG A 39 -20.21 14.32 -14.92
C ARG A 39 -20.01 12.83 -14.64
N ILE A 40 -19.92 12.51 -13.36
CA ILE A 40 -19.89 11.13 -12.86
C ILE A 40 -21.32 10.72 -12.51
N ILE A 41 -21.73 9.53 -12.93
CA ILE A 41 -22.97 8.91 -12.48
C ILE A 41 -22.64 7.86 -11.42
N GLU A 42 -23.21 8.03 -10.23
CA GLU A 42 -23.16 7.08 -9.11
C GLU A 42 -24.58 6.83 -8.60
N LEU A 43 -25.25 5.84 -9.20
CA LEU A 43 -26.58 5.42 -8.77
C LEU A 43 -26.47 4.04 -8.13
N ASN A 44 -26.84 3.96 -6.85
CA ASN A 44 -26.92 2.71 -6.10
C ASN A 44 -28.27 2.74 -5.34
N HIS A 45 -29.27 2.03 -5.88
CA HIS A 45 -30.64 2.11 -5.41
C HIS A 45 -31.20 0.75 -5.00
N SER A 46 -32.09 0.72 -4.01
CA SER A 46 -32.82 -0.50 -3.66
C SER A 46 -33.75 -0.91 -4.80
N ALA A 47 -33.65 -2.15 -5.27
CA ALA A 47 -34.50 -2.62 -6.37
C ALA A 47 -35.98 -2.74 -5.94
N SER A 48 -36.24 -3.02 -4.66
CA SER A 48 -37.58 -3.16 -4.09
C SER A 48 -38.15 -1.87 -3.49
N GLY A 49 -37.37 -0.78 -3.46
CA GLY A 49 -37.76 0.48 -2.80
C GLY A 49 -37.84 0.40 -1.27
N VAL A 50 -37.52 -0.75 -0.67
CA VAL A 50 -37.54 -0.97 0.78
C VAL A 50 -36.11 -0.87 1.31
N SER A 51 -35.85 0.09 2.19
CA SER A 51 -34.49 0.36 2.72
C SER A 51 -33.84 -0.83 3.44
N SER A 52 -34.65 -1.70 4.06
CA SER A 52 -34.20 -2.90 4.76
C SER A 52 -33.88 -4.08 3.84
N LYS A 53 -34.32 -4.05 2.57
CA LYS A 53 -33.91 -5.02 1.56
C LYS A 53 -32.65 -4.52 0.89
N HIS A 54 -31.68 -5.41 0.74
CA HIS A 54 -30.35 -5.10 0.21
C HIS A 54 -30.18 -5.50 -1.26
N ASP A 55 -31.28 -5.78 -1.95
CA ASP A 55 -31.31 -5.82 -3.40
C ASP A 55 -30.92 -4.45 -3.94
N ARG A 56 -30.02 -4.41 -4.91
CA ARG A 56 -29.51 -3.15 -5.48
C ARG A 56 -29.51 -3.19 -6.99
N LEU A 57 -29.89 -2.07 -7.59
CA LEU A 57 -29.58 -1.71 -8.97
C LEU A 57 -28.48 -0.65 -8.91
N ILE A 58 -27.36 -0.93 -9.57
CA ILE A 58 -26.15 -0.11 -9.53
C ILE A 58 -25.82 0.32 -10.94
N VAL A 59 -25.68 1.63 -11.15
CA VAL A 59 -25.23 2.23 -12.40
C VAL A 59 -24.08 3.18 -12.10
N LEU A 60 -22.91 2.88 -12.66
CA LEU A 60 -21.72 3.71 -12.53
C LEU A 60 -21.25 4.17 -13.91
N GLN A 61 -20.86 5.43 -14.03
CA GLN A 61 -20.17 5.93 -15.21
C GLN A 61 -19.08 6.91 -14.82
N SER A 62 -17.93 6.79 -15.47
CA SER A 62 -16.74 7.60 -15.18
C SER A 62 -15.79 7.69 -16.36
N ARG A 63 -14.92 8.71 -16.32
CA ARG A 63 -13.71 8.80 -17.14
C ARG A 63 -12.54 8.32 -16.33
N VAL A 64 -11.73 7.46 -16.95
CA VAL A 64 -10.52 6.95 -16.34
C VAL A 64 -9.34 7.18 -17.27
N ASN A 65 -8.21 7.58 -16.70
CA ASN A 65 -6.93 7.58 -17.38
C ASN A 65 -6.04 6.48 -16.77
N TRP A 66 -5.92 5.35 -17.48
CA TRP A 66 -5.14 4.18 -17.04
C TRP A 66 -3.67 4.23 -17.41
N ARG A 67 -3.15 5.39 -17.81
CA ARG A 67 -1.70 5.53 -18.03
C ARG A 67 -0.92 5.36 -16.74
N ASP A 68 0.23 4.72 -16.92
CA ASP A 68 1.31 4.59 -15.94
C ASP A 68 2.59 5.27 -16.47
N THR A 69 2.44 6.31 -17.29
CA THR A 69 3.54 7.08 -17.88
C THR A 69 3.29 8.59 -17.76
N ASP A 70 4.37 9.34 -17.58
CA ASP A 70 4.34 10.81 -17.49
C ASP A 70 4.20 11.49 -18.86
N GLU A 71 4.14 10.75 -19.97
CA GLU A 71 4.06 11.31 -21.32
C GLU A 71 2.66 11.89 -21.62
N HIS A 72 2.64 13.13 -22.12
CA HIS A 72 1.49 14.05 -22.15
C HIS A 72 0.58 13.95 -23.37
N GLU A 73 0.65 12.89 -24.18
CA GLU A 73 -0.23 12.81 -25.36
C GLU A 73 -1.67 12.54 -24.90
N GLU A 74 -2.55 13.48 -24.58
CA GLU A 74 -3.79 13.25 -23.77
C GLU A 74 -4.75 12.09 -24.15
N SER A 75 -4.64 11.47 -25.34
CA SER A 75 -5.57 10.48 -25.90
C SER A 75 -5.37 9.02 -25.43
N LEU A 76 -4.19 8.43 -25.59
CA LEU A 76 -3.92 7.02 -25.18
C LEU A 76 -4.30 6.80 -23.70
N GLY A 77 -4.88 5.67 -23.33
CA GLY A 77 -5.19 5.39 -21.92
C GLY A 77 -6.38 6.17 -21.33
N ALA A 78 -6.99 7.11 -22.07
CA ALA A 78 -8.24 7.74 -21.67
C ALA A 78 -9.44 6.89 -22.09
N PHE A 79 -10.16 6.37 -21.10
CA PHE A 79 -11.31 5.49 -21.31
C PHE A 79 -12.58 6.06 -20.70
N ARG A 80 -13.69 5.74 -21.36
CA ARG A 80 -15.01 5.80 -20.77
C ARG A 80 -15.37 4.43 -20.20
N VAL A 81 -15.91 4.42 -18.98
CA VAL A 81 -16.36 3.20 -18.33
C VAL A 81 -17.82 3.33 -17.93
N PHE A 82 -18.61 2.30 -18.24
CA PHE A 82 -19.97 2.12 -17.75
C PHE A 82 -20.09 0.78 -17.03
N VAL A 83 -20.81 0.76 -15.91
CA VAL A 83 -21.15 -0.46 -15.17
C VAL A 83 -22.63 -0.47 -14.86
N THR A 84 -23.29 -1.57 -15.21
CA THR A 84 -24.61 -1.93 -14.70
C THR A 84 -24.48 -3.17 -13.84
N ALA A 85 -25.06 -3.19 -12.64
CA ALA A 85 -25.01 -4.35 -11.78
C ALA A 85 -26.29 -4.52 -10.95
N LYS A 86 -26.61 -5.79 -10.67
CA LYS A 86 -27.70 -6.21 -9.79
C LYS A 86 -27.15 -7.06 -8.66
N VAL A 87 -27.62 -6.81 -7.45
CA VAL A 87 -27.33 -7.64 -6.27
C VAL A 87 -28.44 -8.68 -6.11
N SER A 88 -28.08 -9.94 -5.91
CA SER A 88 -29.05 -11.02 -5.68
C SER A 88 -29.86 -10.79 -4.40
N VAL A 89 -31.14 -11.15 -4.44
CA VAL A 89 -32.03 -11.01 -3.29
C VAL A 89 -31.69 -12.08 -2.26
N SER A 90 -31.28 -11.67 -1.06
CA SER A 90 -31.08 -12.56 0.08
C SER A 90 -31.19 -11.83 1.40
N ASP A 91 -31.77 -12.50 2.40
CA ASP A 91 -31.86 -12.00 3.77
C ASP A 91 -30.50 -12.03 4.49
N HIS A 92 -29.55 -12.83 4.01
CA HIS A 92 -28.20 -12.95 4.57
C HIS A 92 -27.16 -12.29 3.67
N MET A 93 -26.24 -11.49 4.25
CA MET A 93 -25.16 -10.85 3.49
C MET A 93 -24.25 -11.87 2.79
N ASP A 94 -23.95 -12.98 3.47
CA ASP A 94 -23.07 -14.06 3.02
C ASP A 94 -23.61 -14.85 1.81
N CYS A 95 -24.85 -14.60 1.41
CA CYS A 95 -25.50 -15.28 0.29
C CYS A 95 -25.77 -14.32 -0.88
N ARG A 96 -25.25 -13.09 -0.84
CA ARG A 96 -25.45 -12.10 -1.88
C ARG A 96 -24.31 -12.12 -2.87
N SER A 97 -24.65 -12.15 -4.15
CA SER A 97 -23.72 -11.97 -5.25
C SER A 97 -24.06 -10.69 -6.01
N LEU A 98 -23.05 -10.08 -6.59
CA LEU A 98 -23.18 -8.96 -7.50
C LEU A 98 -22.94 -9.46 -8.92
N SER A 99 -23.86 -9.22 -9.83
CA SER A 99 -23.71 -9.62 -11.23
C SER A 99 -24.08 -8.47 -12.15
N GLY A 100 -23.38 -8.34 -13.27
CA GLY A 100 -23.56 -7.18 -14.13
C GLY A 100 -22.70 -7.20 -15.37
N ASN A 101 -22.68 -6.06 -16.06
CA ASN A 101 -21.89 -5.81 -17.25
C ASN A 101 -21.04 -4.56 -17.07
N ILE A 102 -19.84 -4.58 -17.65
CA ILE A 102 -18.93 -3.44 -17.72
C ILE A 102 -18.54 -3.20 -19.17
N LEU A 103 -18.71 -1.97 -19.63
CA LEU A 103 -18.33 -1.50 -20.95
C LEU A 103 -17.16 -0.52 -20.82
N LEU A 104 -16.15 -0.70 -21.68
CA LEU A 104 -14.97 0.12 -21.78
C LEU A 104 -14.77 0.48 -23.25
N TYR A 105 -14.58 1.77 -23.53
CA TYR A 105 -14.19 2.24 -24.86
C TYR A 105 -13.27 3.45 -24.75
N PRO A 106 -12.35 3.65 -25.73
CA PRO A 106 -11.45 4.79 -25.73
C PRO A 106 -12.25 6.09 -25.91
N LYS A 107 -11.82 7.17 -25.27
CA LYS A 107 -12.54 8.46 -25.32
C LYS A 107 -12.65 9.01 -26.75
N GLU A 108 -11.72 8.63 -27.62
CA GLU A 108 -11.71 8.93 -29.06
C GLU A 108 -12.92 8.36 -29.80
N ALA A 109 -13.62 7.37 -29.23
CA ALA A 109 -14.87 6.87 -29.78
C ALA A 109 -16.03 7.86 -29.61
N GLU A 110 -15.93 8.84 -28.71
CA GLU A 110 -16.95 9.87 -28.50
C GLU A 110 -16.85 10.98 -29.55
N PRO A 111 -17.99 11.58 -29.96
CA PRO A 111 -17.98 12.77 -30.81
C PRO A 111 -17.14 13.92 -30.23
N ALA A 112 -16.56 14.73 -31.11
CA ALA A 112 -15.76 15.89 -30.70
C ALA A 112 -16.61 16.98 -30.02
N ASP A 113 -17.88 17.16 -30.43
CA ASP A 113 -18.81 18.08 -29.77
C ASP A 113 -19.38 17.48 -28.48
N LYS A 114 -19.23 18.21 -27.38
CA LYS A 114 -19.74 17.84 -26.05
C LYS A 114 -21.26 17.65 -26.01
N ASN A 115 -22.01 18.32 -26.90
CA ASN A 115 -23.46 18.15 -26.98
C ASN A 115 -23.82 16.82 -27.64
N GLU A 116 -23.13 16.47 -28.74
CA GLU A 116 -23.31 15.20 -29.44
C GLU A 116 -22.93 13.99 -28.56
N VAL A 117 -21.99 14.15 -27.62
CA VAL A 117 -21.69 13.11 -26.62
C VAL A 117 -22.92 12.74 -25.77
N HIS A 118 -23.79 13.70 -25.46
CA HIS A 118 -25.03 13.43 -24.71
C HIS A 118 -26.07 12.68 -25.53
N ASP A 119 -26.02 12.81 -26.86
CA ASP A 119 -26.91 12.14 -27.79
C ASP A 119 -26.48 10.69 -28.07
N VAL A 120 -25.28 10.30 -27.63
CA VAL A 120 -24.86 8.89 -27.65
C VAL A 120 -25.80 8.10 -26.74
N SER A 121 -26.39 7.01 -27.25
CA SER A 121 -27.53 6.34 -26.60
C SER A 121 -27.24 5.90 -25.15
N VAL A 122 -26.03 5.42 -24.88
CA VAL A 122 -25.63 4.97 -23.53
C VAL A 122 -25.51 6.15 -22.55
N HIS A 123 -25.03 7.31 -23.04
CA HIS A 123 -24.94 8.54 -22.25
C HIS A 123 -26.34 9.09 -21.98
N GLN A 124 -27.18 9.17 -23.02
CA GLN A 124 -28.56 9.63 -22.90
C GLN A 124 -29.33 8.86 -21.82
N ILE A 125 -29.39 7.53 -21.93
CA ILE A 125 -30.09 6.69 -20.95
C ILE A 125 -29.51 6.90 -19.56
N SER A 126 -28.17 6.90 -19.44
CA SER A 126 -27.52 7.01 -18.13
C SER A 126 -27.76 8.37 -17.45
N HIS A 127 -27.81 9.47 -18.20
CA HIS A 127 -28.07 10.81 -17.68
C HIS A 127 -29.54 11.07 -17.37
N GLU A 128 -30.47 10.38 -18.05
CA GLU A 128 -31.90 10.43 -17.77
C GLU A 128 -32.31 9.55 -16.58
N LEU A 129 -31.40 8.72 -16.06
CA LEU A 129 -31.67 7.88 -14.89
C LEU A 129 -31.88 8.71 -13.62
N THR A 130 -33.01 8.45 -12.98
CA THR A 130 -33.44 9.01 -11.71
C THR A 130 -33.91 7.88 -10.80
N LYS A 131 -34.09 8.18 -9.51
CA LYS A 131 -34.66 7.20 -8.56
C LYS A 131 -36.05 6.70 -8.98
N SER A 132 -36.81 7.51 -9.72
CA SER A 132 -38.18 7.19 -10.15
C SER A 132 -38.27 6.29 -11.38
N ASN A 133 -37.27 6.28 -12.26
CA ASN A 133 -37.32 5.52 -13.52
C ASN A 133 -36.23 4.44 -13.63
N ILE A 134 -35.36 4.28 -12.62
CA ILE A 134 -34.25 3.32 -12.68
C ILE A 134 -34.74 1.90 -12.98
N SER A 135 -35.86 1.46 -12.41
CA SER A 135 -36.37 0.10 -12.64
C SER A 135 -36.79 -0.16 -14.09
N SER A 136 -37.22 0.86 -14.85
CA SER A 136 -37.64 0.70 -16.26
C SER A 136 -36.51 0.94 -17.25
N GLU A 137 -35.60 1.87 -16.95
CA GLU A 137 -34.50 2.25 -17.85
C GLU A 137 -33.23 1.42 -17.64
N PHE A 138 -33.04 0.82 -16.46
CA PHE A 138 -31.89 -0.03 -16.16
C PHE A 138 -31.73 -1.16 -17.17
N ASP A 139 -32.80 -1.88 -17.49
CA ASP A 139 -32.72 -3.04 -18.39
C ASP A 139 -32.35 -2.63 -19.82
N LYS A 140 -32.75 -1.41 -20.25
CA LYS A 140 -32.32 -0.86 -21.55
C LYS A 140 -30.83 -0.56 -21.55
N LEU A 141 -30.33 0.10 -20.49
CA LEU A 141 -28.91 0.42 -20.34
C LEU A 141 -28.07 -0.87 -20.25
N ASP A 142 -28.50 -1.83 -19.43
CA ASP A 142 -27.81 -3.11 -19.25
C ASP A 142 -27.76 -3.90 -20.57
N SER A 143 -28.82 -3.86 -21.37
CA SER A 143 -28.83 -4.46 -22.71
C SER A 143 -27.83 -3.80 -23.65
N GLN A 144 -27.68 -2.46 -23.62
CA GLN A 144 -26.70 -1.76 -24.45
C GLN A 144 -25.25 -2.04 -24.03
N ILE A 145 -25.00 -2.11 -22.73
CA ILE A 145 -23.68 -2.46 -22.20
C ILE A 145 -23.35 -3.92 -22.52
N ASN A 146 -24.32 -4.83 -22.44
CA ASN A 146 -24.15 -6.25 -22.79
C ASN A 146 -23.91 -6.46 -24.30
N ASP A 147 -24.58 -5.69 -25.17
CA ASP A 147 -24.33 -5.69 -26.62
C ASP A 147 -23.96 -4.30 -27.15
N PRO A 148 -22.67 -3.93 -27.07
CA PRO A 148 -22.17 -2.61 -27.50
C PRO A 148 -22.41 -2.27 -28.98
N ARG A 149 -22.78 -3.23 -29.83
CA ARG A 149 -23.16 -2.96 -31.23
C ARG A 149 -24.46 -2.18 -31.34
N SER A 150 -25.30 -2.24 -30.31
CA SER A 150 -26.57 -1.50 -30.23
C SER A 150 -26.39 -0.03 -29.84
N ILE A 151 -25.18 0.40 -29.46
CA ILE A 151 -24.91 1.77 -29.05
C ILE A 151 -24.78 2.65 -30.29
N THR A 152 -25.59 3.71 -30.36
CA THR A 152 -25.57 4.69 -31.46
C THR A 152 -24.86 5.96 -31.04
N GLY A 153 -24.17 6.61 -31.99
CA GLY A 153 -23.48 7.90 -31.80
C GLY A 153 -21.98 7.82 -31.50
N LEU A 154 -21.43 6.62 -31.28
CA LEU A 154 -19.99 6.41 -31.18
C LEU A 154 -19.35 6.23 -32.57
N HIS A 155 -18.11 6.66 -32.73
CA HIS A 155 -17.31 6.39 -33.91
C HIS A 155 -17.06 4.89 -34.07
N SER A 156 -17.25 4.37 -35.29
CA SER A 156 -17.21 2.93 -35.59
C SER A 156 -15.79 2.37 -35.78
N ASP A 157 -14.79 3.23 -35.88
CA ASP A 157 -13.38 2.89 -36.04
C ASP A 157 -12.69 2.56 -34.71
N CYS A 158 -13.35 2.86 -33.58
CA CYS A 158 -12.85 2.59 -32.25
C CYS A 158 -13.48 1.31 -31.66
N PHE A 159 -12.67 0.55 -30.91
CA PHE A 159 -13.15 -0.68 -30.28
C PHE A 159 -14.06 -0.40 -29.07
N LYS A 160 -14.95 -1.35 -28.80
CA LYS A 160 -15.83 -1.41 -27.62
C LYS A 160 -15.67 -2.76 -26.96
N ALA A 161 -15.08 -2.76 -25.78
CA ALA A 161 -14.93 -3.97 -24.97
C ALA A 161 -16.03 -4.05 -23.93
N SER A 162 -16.73 -5.17 -23.89
CA SER A 162 -17.77 -5.44 -22.90
C SER A 162 -17.56 -6.78 -22.24
N PHE A 163 -17.70 -6.79 -20.92
CA PHE A 163 -17.54 -7.97 -20.09
C PHE A 163 -18.71 -8.14 -19.14
N LYS A 164 -19.21 -9.37 -19.05
CA LYS A 164 -20.07 -9.78 -17.96
C LYS A 164 -19.23 -10.16 -16.77
N PHE A 165 -19.69 -9.80 -15.58
CA PHE A 165 -19.02 -10.16 -14.35
C PHE A 165 -19.98 -10.73 -13.29
N ASN A 166 -19.41 -11.52 -12.39
CA ASN A 166 -20.08 -12.02 -11.19
C ASN A 166 -19.09 -11.99 -10.02
N VAL A 167 -19.45 -11.29 -8.95
CA VAL A 167 -18.73 -11.24 -7.68
C VAL A 167 -19.50 -12.03 -6.64
N THR A 168 -18.85 -13.05 -6.08
CA THR A 168 -19.39 -13.86 -5.01
C THR A 168 -19.23 -13.14 -3.66
N PRO A 169 -19.98 -13.54 -2.61
CA PRO A 169 -19.83 -12.97 -1.27
C PRO A 169 -18.39 -13.11 -0.72
N THR A 170 -17.66 -14.14 -1.16
CA THR A 170 -16.27 -14.40 -0.78
C THR A 170 -15.24 -13.49 -1.45
N GLY A 171 -15.71 -12.58 -2.32
CA GLY A 171 -14.88 -11.63 -3.07
C GLY A 171 -14.26 -12.20 -4.35
N LEU A 172 -14.57 -13.44 -4.72
CA LEU A 172 -14.13 -13.98 -6.00
C LEU A 172 -14.96 -13.35 -7.12
N ILE A 173 -14.26 -12.86 -8.14
CA ILE A 173 -14.88 -12.21 -9.30
C ILE A 173 -14.55 -13.00 -10.55
N ARG A 174 -15.57 -13.33 -11.33
CA ARG A 174 -15.43 -13.94 -12.66
C ARG A 174 -15.76 -12.88 -13.70
N ILE A 175 -14.94 -12.79 -14.74
CA ILE A 175 -15.08 -11.84 -15.85
C ILE A 175 -15.04 -12.63 -17.16
N GLU A 176 -16.03 -12.41 -18.01
CA GLU A 176 -16.19 -13.10 -19.28
C GLU A 176 -16.56 -12.08 -20.36
N GLN A 177 -15.95 -12.18 -21.54
CA GLN A 177 -16.29 -11.28 -22.67
C GLN A 177 -17.74 -11.50 -23.11
N ASN A 178 -18.46 -10.41 -23.35
CA ASN A 178 -19.80 -10.45 -23.92
C ASN A 178 -19.75 -10.68 -25.43
N GLU A 179 -20.74 -11.41 -25.96
CA GLU A 179 -20.83 -11.77 -27.39
C GLU A 179 -21.02 -10.56 -28.32
N GLY A 180 -21.46 -9.41 -27.78
CA GLY A 180 -21.62 -8.17 -28.53
C GLY A 180 -20.40 -7.24 -28.51
N GLY A 181 -19.33 -7.58 -27.79
CA GLY A 181 -18.09 -6.80 -27.83
C GLY A 181 -17.34 -6.99 -29.15
N ASP A 182 -16.48 -6.04 -29.49
CA ASP A 182 -15.64 -6.17 -30.69
C ASP A 182 -14.64 -7.32 -30.54
N GLU A 183 -14.28 -7.95 -31.66
CA GLU A 183 -13.25 -8.98 -31.68
C GLU A 183 -11.87 -8.34 -31.48
N LEU A 184 -11.21 -8.72 -30.39
CA LEU A 184 -9.89 -8.26 -30.01
C LEU A 184 -8.93 -9.45 -29.96
N ASP A 185 -7.64 -9.19 -30.16
CA ASP A 185 -6.62 -10.20 -29.91
C ASP A 185 -6.54 -10.56 -28.40
N ASP A 186 -5.98 -11.73 -28.11
CA ASP A 186 -5.94 -12.29 -26.75
C ASP A 186 -5.22 -11.38 -25.74
N GLU A 187 -4.19 -10.64 -26.17
CA GLU A 187 -3.42 -9.74 -25.32
C GLU A 187 -4.24 -8.50 -24.97
N SER A 188 -4.83 -7.84 -25.98
CA SER A 188 -5.73 -6.70 -25.78
C SER A 188 -6.92 -7.06 -24.91
N LEU A 189 -7.52 -8.24 -25.12
CA LEU A 189 -8.65 -8.69 -24.32
C LEU A 189 -8.25 -8.93 -22.86
N TYR A 190 -7.11 -9.58 -22.62
CA TYR A 190 -6.58 -9.79 -21.27
C TYR A 190 -6.33 -8.45 -20.56
N LEU A 191 -5.72 -7.49 -21.24
CA LEU A 191 -5.45 -6.16 -20.69
C LEU A 191 -6.74 -5.44 -20.30
N LEU A 192 -7.75 -5.44 -21.17
CA LEU A 192 -9.03 -4.79 -20.90
C LEU A 192 -9.83 -5.50 -19.81
N ALA A 193 -9.82 -6.84 -19.78
CA ALA A 193 -10.41 -7.61 -18.69
C ALA A 193 -9.72 -7.30 -17.34
N ARG A 194 -8.40 -7.09 -17.35
CA ARG A 194 -7.63 -6.70 -16.16
C ARG A 194 -7.99 -5.28 -15.70
N GLN A 195 -8.18 -4.34 -16.63
CA GLN A 195 -8.64 -2.99 -16.29
C GLN A 195 -10.07 -2.99 -15.74
N ALA A 196 -10.96 -3.78 -16.34
CA ALA A 196 -12.30 -4.01 -15.84
C ALA A 196 -12.28 -4.57 -14.40
N PHE A 197 -11.42 -5.56 -14.13
CA PHE A 197 -11.21 -6.08 -12.79
C PHE A 197 -10.78 -5.01 -11.80
N TYR A 198 -9.76 -4.20 -12.13
CA TYR A 198 -9.30 -3.16 -11.22
C TYR A 198 -10.40 -2.12 -10.96
N TYR A 199 -11.08 -1.65 -12.01
CA TYR A 199 -12.19 -0.72 -11.85
C TYR A 199 -13.27 -1.27 -10.90
N LEU A 200 -13.67 -2.54 -11.07
CA LEU A 200 -14.65 -3.19 -10.20
C LEU A 200 -14.12 -3.39 -8.77
N LYS A 201 -12.86 -3.79 -8.62
CA LYS A 201 -12.18 -3.93 -7.32
C LYS A 201 -12.25 -2.62 -6.53
N TYR A 202 -11.83 -1.51 -7.13
CA TYR A 202 -11.87 -0.19 -6.49
C TYR A 202 -13.31 0.33 -6.27
N SER A 203 -14.25 -0.09 -7.12
CA SER A 203 -15.66 0.27 -6.96
C SER A 203 -16.29 -0.40 -5.73
N ILE A 204 -15.85 -1.61 -5.41
CA ILE A 204 -16.44 -2.46 -4.36
C ILE A 204 -15.66 -2.36 -3.04
N HIS A 205 -14.36 -2.11 -3.11
CA HIS A 205 -13.47 -2.05 -1.96
C HIS A 205 -12.67 -0.76 -1.97
N SER A 206 -12.83 0.07 -0.93
CA SER A 206 -12.04 1.28 -0.73
C SER A 206 -11.01 1.05 0.37
N HIS A 207 -9.73 1.22 0.06
CA HIS A 207 -8.66 1.07 1.03
C HIS A 207 -8.61 2.30 1.94
N ARG A 208 -8.90 2.11 3.24
CA ARG A 208 -8.68 3.14 4.27
C ARG A 208 -7.34 2.98 4.99
N HIS A 209 -6.62 1.88 4.78
CA HIS A 209 -5.56 1.44 5.69
C HIS A 209 -4.22 1.08 5.03
N HIS A 210 -4.07 1.23 3.70
CA HIS A 210 -2.80 0.98 2.99
C HIS A 210 -2.49 2.12 2.01
N VAL A 211 -1.21 2.31 1.70
CA VAL A 211 -0.74 3.25 0.67
C VAL A 211 -1.20 2.72 -0.70
N ASP A 212 -1.71 3.60 -1.58
CA ASP A 212 -2.31 3.23 -2.88
C ASP A 212 -1.42 2.32 -3.75
N GLU A 213 -0.09 2.44 -3.61
CA GLU A 213 0.93 1.63 -4.28
C GLU A 213 0.84 0.12 -3.97
N GLN A 214 0.26 -0.24 -2.82
CA GLN A 214 0.16 -1.63 -2.36
C GLN A 214 -1.14 -2.31 -2.80
N ASP A 215 -1.91 -1.70 -3.70
CA ASP A 215 -3.22 -2.19 -4.10
C ASP A 215 -3.23 -3.04 -5.39
N SER A 216 -2.04 -3.33 -5.93
CA SER A 216 -1.83 -4.25 -7.06
C SER A 216 -1.61 -5.71 -6.65
N LEU A 217 -1.73 -6.05 -5.35
CA LEU A 217 -1.42 -7.39 -4.79
C LEU A 217 -2.22 -8.54 -5.44
N THR A 218 -3.41 -8.25 -5.94
CA THR A 218 -4.29 -9.22 -6.59
C THR A 218 -4.67 -8.76 -7.97
N THR A 219 -4.68 -9.70 -8.91
CA THR A 219 -5.05 -9.50 -10.31
C THR A 219 -5.75 -10.73 -10.86
N ILE A 220 -6.20 -10.66 -12.11
CA ILE A 220 -6.90 -11.76 -12.77
C ILE A 220 -5.96 -12.85 -13.29
N THR A 221 -6.47 -14.08 -13.33
CA THR A 221 -5.88 -15.24 -14.01
C THR A 221 -6.94 -15.88 -14.90
N PRO A 222 -6.57 -16.61 -15.98
CA PRO A 222 -7.53 -17.46 -16.68
C PRO A 222 -8.22 -18.45 -15.73
N GLU A 223 -9.52 -18.64 -15.90
CA GLU A 223 -10.35 -19.59 -15.14
C GLU A 223 -10.16 -21.00 -15.72
N THR A 224 -9.01 -21.59 -15.44
CA THR A 224 -8.67 -22.98 -15.80
C THR A 224 -8.34 -23.79 -14.56
N SER A 225 -8.07 -25.09 -14.72
CA SER A 225 -7.63 -25.94 -13.61
C SER A 225 -6.44 -25.33 -12.86
N GLY A 226 -6.49 -25.38 -11.53
CA GLY A 226 -5.48 -24.79 -10.65
C GLY A 226 -5.53 -23.26 -10.53
N CYS A 227 -6.56 -22.58 -11.07
CA CYS A 227 -6.68 -21.11 -10.95
C CYS A 227 -6.68 -20.62 -9.49
N GLY A 228 -7.28 -21.37 -8.56
CA GLY A 228 -7.30 -21.01 -7.14
C GLY A 228 -5.90 -20.89 -6.55
N LEU A 229 -5.03 -21.89 -6.77
CA LEU A 229 -3.64 -21.83 -6.33
C LEU A 229 -2.83 -20.75 -7.07
N ARG A 230 -3.17 -20.42 -8.33
CA ARG A 230 -2.56 -19.29 -9.04
C ARG A 230 -2.91 -17.95 -8.40
N LEU A 231 -4.17 -17.73 -8.01
CA LEU A 231 -4.61 -16.54 -7.27
C LEU A 231 -3.84 -16.43 -5.95
N LEU A 232 -3.78 -17.50 -5.16
CA LEU A 232 -3.02 -17.53 -3.91
C LEU A 232 -1.52 -17.30 -4.13
N GLY A 233 -0.98 -17.80 -5.25
CA GLY A 233 0.40 -17.61 -5.67
C GLY A 233 0.81 -16.15 -5.83
N GLN A 234 -0.12 -15.26 -6.19
CA GLN A 234 0.14 -13.81 -6.27
C GLN A 234 0.53 -13.26 -4.89
N LEU A 235 -0.25 -13.54 -3.85
CA LEU A 235 0.03 -13.09 -2.48
C LEU A 235 1.30 -13.72 -1.90
N LYS A 236 1.57 -14.99 -2.20
CA LYS A 236 2.80 -15.67 -1.75
C LYS A 236 4.08 -15.06 -2.33
N ARG A 237 4.03 -14.59 -3.58
CA ARG A 237 5.17 -13.91 -4.22
C ARG A 237 5.49 -12.61 -3.50
N GLU A 238 4.46 -11.86 -3.15
CA GLU A 238 4.60 -10.61 -2.38
C GLU A 238 5.17 -10.85 -0.99
N LEU A 239 4.68 -11.86 -0.26
CA LEU A 239 5.27 -12.26 1.03
C LEU A 239 6.75 -12.69 0.88
N THR A 240 7.10 -13.37 -0.20
CA THR A 240 8.49 -13.75 -0.46
C THR A 240 9.37 -12.51 -0.72
N SER A 241 8.86 -11.54 -1.48
CA SER A 241 9.53 -10.26 -1.74
C SER A 241 9.76 -9.46 -0.45
N LEU A 242 8.73 -9.35 0.39
CA LEU A 242 8.82 -8.68 1.69
C LEU A 242 9.81 -9.36 2.62
N SER A 243 9.80 -10.69 2.71
CA SER A 243 10.75 -11.40 3.57
C SER A 243 12.21 -11.21 3.10
N ARG A 244 12.46 -11.15 1.78
CA ARG A 244 13.80 -10.85 1.27
C ARG A 244 14.25 -9.44 1.64
N THR A 245 13.38 -8.47 1.48
CA THR A 245 13.64 -7.06 1.81
C THR A 245 13.96 -6.90 3.30
N GLN A 246 13.13 -7.45 4.20
CA GLN A 246 13.35 -7.40 5.65
C GLN A 246 14.68 -8.05 6.08
N ARG A 247 15.06 -9.17 5.44
CA ARG A 247 16.32 -9.86 5.76
C ARG A 247 17.56 -9.11 5.28
N ILE A 248 17.50 -8.50 4.10
CA ILE A 248 18.64 -7.78 3.50
C ILE A 248 18.83 -6.43 4.18
N ASP A 249 17.76 -5.67 4.32
CA ASP A 249 17.82 -4.30 4.84
C ASP A 249 17.86 -4.24 6.37
N ASN A 250 17.51 -5.36 7.02
CA ASN A 250 17.47 -5.52 8.48
C ASN A 250 16.75 -4.37 9.19
N ARG A 251 15.68 -3.91 8.55
CA ARG A 251 14.78 -2.85 9.00
C ARG A 251 13.35 -3.28 8.70
N LEU A 252 12.43 -2.84 9.54
CA LEU A 252 11.02 -2.91 9.22
C LEU A 252 10.76 -1.86 8.14
N HIS A 253 10.21 -2.26 6.99
CA HIS A 253 9.72 -1.30 6.02
C HIS A 253 8.59 -0.48 6.68
N GLU A 254 8.52 0.83 6.44
CA GLU A 254 7.49 1.69 7.07
C GLU A 254 6.07 1.22 6.75
N SER A 255 5.90 0.49 5.64
CA SER A 255 4.65 -0.12 5.20
C SER A 255 4.57 -1.63 5.51
N ASN A 256 5.20 -2.12 6.58
CA ASN A 256 5.25 -3.54 6.96
C ASN A 256 3.83 -4.17 7.10
N ASN A 257 3.31 -4.66 5.98
CA ASN A 257 1.96 -5.20 5.82
C ASN A 257 1.96 -6.72 5.75
N ALA A 258 3.05 -7.40 6.14
CA ALA A 258 3.14 -8.86 6.05
C ALA A 258 1.97 -9.55 6.76
N LYS A 259 1.61 -9.10 7.97
CA LYS A 259 0.43 -9.60 8.70
C LYS A 259 -0.88 -9.37 7.94
N GLY A 260 -1.04 -8.21 7.32
CA GLY A 260 -2.22 -7.88 6.50
C GLY A 260 -2.33 -8.79 5.27
N ILE A 261 -1.23 -8.98 4.54
CA ILE A 261 -1.17 -9.86 3.36
C ILE A 261 -1.39 -11.32 3.74
N ILE A 262 -0.87 -11.77 4.87
CA ILE A 262 -1.15 -13.12 5.42
C ILE A 262 -2.63 -13.26 5.76
N GLY A 263 -3.23 -12.25 6.39
CA GLY A 263 -4.66 -12.20 6.66
C GLY A 263 -5.48 -12.34 5.38
N TYR A 264 -5.15 -11.56 4.35
CA TYR A 264 -5.77 -11.69 3.03
C TYR A 264 -5.59 -13.09 2.43
N ALA A 265 -4.38 -13.67 2.50
CA ALA A 265 -4.10 -15.00 1.96
C ALA A 265 -4.92 -16.09 2.68
N LYS A 266 -5.06 -16.01 4.01
CA LYS A 266 -5.90 -16.93 4.79
C LYS A 266 -7.37 -16.81 4.40
N SER A 267 -7.89 -15.58 4.25
CA SER A 267 -9.26 -15.34 3.78
C SER A 267 -9.49 -15.88 2.36
N LEU A 268 -8.53 -15.69 1.45
CA LEU A 268 -8.59 -16.24 0.10
C LEU A 268 -8.62 -17.77 0.11
N VAL A 269 -7.81 -18.45 0.92
CA VAL A 269 -7.85 -19.92 1.04
C VAL A 269 -9.25 -20.42 1.42
N ILE A 270 -9.91 -19.73 2.37
CA ILE A 270 -11.29 -20.05 2.76
C ILE A 270 -12.26 -19.82 1.58
N ALA A 271 -12.12 -18.71 0.85
CA ALA A 271 -12.93 -18.40 -0.32
C ALA A 271 -12.79 -19.45 -1.42
N LEU A 272 -11.56 -19.86 -1.74
CA LEU A 272 -11.26 -20.86 -2.76
C LEU A 272 -11.85 -22.23 -2.41
N TYR A 273 -11.76 -22.65 -1.14
CA TYR A 273 -12.34 -23.91 -0.69
C TYR A 273 -13.86 -23.88 -0.77
N ARG A 274 -14.51 -22.80 -0.32
CA ARG A 274 -15.97 -22.64 -0.39
C ARG A 274 -16.52 -22.66 -1.82
N GLU A 275 -15.76 -22.13 -2.77
CA GLU A 275 -16.10 -22.11 -4.20
C GLU A 275 -15.64 -23.37 -4.96
N ASN A 276 -15.14 -24.40 -4.26
CA ASN A 276 -14.64 -25.65 -4.83
C ASN A 276 -13.50 -25.45 -5.86
N LEU A 277 -12.67 -24.41 -5.68
CA LEU A 277 -11.51 -24.13 -6.52
C LEU A 277 -10.23 -24.80 -6.02
N ILE A 278 -10.24 -25.29 -4.77
CA ILE A 278 -9.23 -26.11 -4.15
C ILE A 278 -9.92 -27.20 -3.32
N ASP A 279 -9.24 -28.33 -3.11
CA ASP A 279 -9.74 -29.39 -2.25
C ASP A 279 -9.38 -29.17 -0.76
N GLU A 280 -9.88 -30.04 0.11
CA GLU A 280 -9.62 -29.98 1.55
C GLU A 280 -8.13 -30.19 1.88
N SER A 281 -7.45 -31.09 1.16
CA SER A 281 -6.03 -31.35 1.38
C SER A 281 -5.17 -30.14 0.99
N GLU A 282 -5.53 -29.45 -0.08
CA GLU A 282 -4.92 -28.21 -0.51
C GLU A 282 -5.18 -27.09 0.50
N ARG A 283 -6.44 -26.91 0.93
CA ARG A 283 -6.79 -25.94 1.98
C ARG A 283 -5.91 -26.09 3.22
N ASP A 284 -5.82 -27.30 3.77
CA ASP A 284 -5.08 -27.57 5.01
C ASP A 284 -3.57 -27.36 4.82
N ARG A 285 -3.02 -27.79 3.68
CA ARG A 285 -1.63 -27.55 3.31
C ARG A 285 -1.33 -26.05 3.26
N GLU A 286 -2.20 -25.28 2.61
CA GLU A 286 -2.02 -23.85 2.43
C GLU A 286 -2.18 -23.05 3.72
N GLN A 287 -3.14 -23.41 4.58
CA GLN A 287 -3.29 -22.80 5.90
C GLN A 287 -2.05 -23.02 6.77
N LYS A 288 -1.57 -24.27 6.84
CA LYS A 288 -0.35 -24.61 7.59
C LYS A 288 0.89 -23.91 7.04
N TYR A 289 1.00 -23.77 5.72
CA TYR A 289 2.07 -22.99 5.11
C TYR A 289 2.02 -21.52 5.57
N LEU A 290 0.86 -20.89 5.53
CA LEU A 290 0.68 -19.50 5.93
C LEU A 290 0.97 -19.27 7.43
N GLU A 291 0.64 -20.21 8.31
CA GLU A 291 1.00 -20.18 9.74
C GLU A 291 2.52 -20.23 9.97
N ASN A 292 3.22 -21.07 9.21
CA ASN A 292 4.69 -21.13 9.26
C ASN A 292 5.32 -19.82 8.76
N VAL A 293 4.76 -19.23 7.70
CA VAL A 293 5.20 -17.93 7.17
C VAL A 293 4.98 -16.83 8.20
N GLU A 294 3.81 -16.78 8.84
CA GLU A 294 3.50 -15.84 9.92
C GLU A 294 4.51 -15.94 11.06
N THR A 295 4.77 -17.15 11.56
CA THR A 295 5.77 -17.41 12.60
C THR A 295 7.17 -16.92 12.18
N SER A 296 7.53 -17.09 10.90
CA SER A 296 8.82 -16.63 10.37
C SER A 296 8.92 -15.10 10.36
N PHE A 297 7.84 -14.41 9.99
CA PHE A 297 7.78 -12.95 10.03
C PHE A 297 7.84 -12.44 11.47
N GLU A 298 7.12 -13.05 12.40
CA GLU A 298 7.16 -12.65 13.82
C GLU A 298 8.56 -12.80 14.44
N SER A 299 9.29 -13.87 14.08
CA SER A 299 10.68 -14.04 14.50
C SER A 299 11.63 -12.97 13.93
N GLN A 300 11.42 -12.59 12.67
CA GLN A 300 12.19 -11.52 12.00
C GLN A 300 11.87 -10.15 12.64
N GLU A 301 10.60 -9.82 12.80
CA GLU A 301 10.12 -8.59 13.44
C GLU A 301 10.66 -8.46 14.88
N TYR A 302 10.60 -9.54 15.67
CA TYR A 302 11.15 -9.56 17.02
C TYR A 302 12.66 -9.24 17.03
N THR A 303 13.41 -9.84 16.11
CA THR A 303 14.87 -9.64 16.02
C THR A 303 15.20 -8.20 15.63
N ILE A 304 14.52 -7.65 14.64
CA ILE A 304 14.70 -6.27 14.17
C ILE A 304 14.30 -5.27 15.26
N THR A 305 13.12 -5.42 15.84
CA THR A 305 12.62 -4.54 16.92
C THR A 305 13.56 -4.54 18.12
N ARG A 306 14.07 -5.71 18.51
CA ARG A 306 15.03 -5.82 19.62
C ARG A 306 16.36 -5.12 19.28
N ALA A 307 16.80 -5.19 18.03
CA ALA A 307 17.99 -4.46 17.58
C ALA A 307 17.74 -2.94 17.64
N GLU A 308 16.61 -2.47 17.12
CA GLU A 308 16.21 -1.05 17.14
C GLU A 308 16.10 -0.51 18.58
N GLN A 309 15.42 -1.22 19.48
CA GLN A 309 15.32 -0.85 20.90
C GLN A 309 16.69 -0.75 21.58
N LYS A 310 17.63 -1.65 21.25
CA LYS A 310 19.01 -1.55 21.73
C LYS A 310 19.67 -0.28 21.21
N VAL A 311 19.52 0.03 19.92
CA VAL A 311 20.07 1.26 19.32
C VAL A 311 19.47 2.51 19.99
N GLU A 312 18.16 2.55 20.22
CA GLU A 312 17.50 3.67 20.90
C GLU A 312 17.95 3.82 22.35
N THR A 313 18.04 2.72 23.09
CA THR A 313 18.54 2.71 24.47
C THR A 313 19.98 3.23 24.53
N ILE A 314 20.82 2.82 23.57
CA ILE A 314 22.20 3.27 23.43
C ILE A 314 22.23 4.77 23.13
N LYS A 315 21.43 5.26 22.17
CA LYS A 315 21.30 6.70 21.87
C LYS A 315 20.86 7.50 23.11
N ALA A 316 19.87 7.00 23.86
CA ALA A 316 19.35 7.65 25.07
C ALA A 316 20.43 7.73 26.17
N LYS A 317 21.11 6.61 26.47
CA LYS A 317 22.19 6.57 27.47
C LYS A 317 23.34 7.50 27.08
N SER A 318 23.71 7.55 25.80
CA SER A 318 24.79 8.45 25.34
C SER A 318 24.43 9.92 25.50
N LYS A 319 23.18 10.32 25.25
CA LYS A 319 22.73 11.70 25.52
C LYS A 319 22.84 12.05 27.00
N VAL A 320 22.50 11.13 27.90
CA VAL A 320 22.63 11.32 29.35
C VAL A 320 24.10 11.49 29.76
N TRP A 321 24.99 10.61 29.29
CA TRP A 321 26.43 10.72 29.57
C TRP A 321 27.05 11.99 29.00
N LEU A 322 26.62 12.42 27.82
CA LEU A 322 27.04 13.71 27.23
C LEU A 322 26.58 14.88 28.11
N GLY A 323 25.34 14.85 28.60
CA GLY A 323 24.81 15.83 29.54
C GLY A 323 25.62 15.89 30.84
N PHE A 324 25.93 14.74 31.44
CA PHE A 324 26.81 14.67 32.61
C PHE A 324 28.20 15.24 32.33
N ALA A 325 28.81 14.88 31.19
CA ALA A 325 30.12 15.42 30.80
C ALA A 325 30.10 16.95 30.70
N LEU A 326 29.06 17.52 30.09
CA LEU A 326 28.88 18.98 30.00
C LEU A 326 28.72 19.64 31.37
N ILE A 327 27.91 19.05 32.26
CA ILE A 327 27.73 19.54 33.64
C ILE A 327 29.04 19.46 34.43
N SER A 328 29.79 18.37 34.30
CA SER A 328 31.08 18.20 34.97
C SER A 328 32.11 19.21 34.48
N ILE A 329 32.17 19.48 33.16
CA ILE A 329 33.01 20.56 32.61
C ILE A 329 32.60 21.89 33.25
N TRP A 330 31.31 22.23 33.22
CA TRP A 330 30.81 23.49 33.76
C TRP A 330 31.11 23.65 35.27
N GLY A 331 30.85 22.60 36.06
CA GLY A 331 31.16 22.59 37.48
C GLY A 331 32.66 22.76 37.76
N PHE A 332 33.51 22.05 37.01
CA PHE A 332 34.96 22.19 37.13
C PHE A 332 35.44 23.60 36.76
N THR A 333 34.87 24.21 35.72
CA THR A 333 35.18 25.61 35.38
C THR A 333 34.78 26.55 36.51
N ASN A 334 33.55 26.47 37.03
CA ASN A 334 33.09 27.36 38.10
C ASN A 334 33.86 27.20 39.42
N PHE A 335 34.29 25.98 39.77
CA PHE A 335 35.08 25.75 40.99
C PHE A 335 36.51 26.29 40.89
N ASN A 336 37.17 26.12 39.74
CA ASN A 336 38.53 26.63 39.55
C ASN A 336 38.58 28.14 39.29
N PHE A 337 37.48 28.72 38.78
CA PHE A 337 37.32 30.17 38.63
C PHE A 337 36.64 30.81 39.86
N GLN A 338 36.96 30.36 41.09
CA GLN A 338 36.62 31.13 42.28
C GLN A 338 37.27 32.51 42.21
N ARG A 339 36.48 33.57 42.40
CA ARG A 339 36.93 34.96 42.51
C ARG A 339 37.91 35.07 43.69
N SER A 340 39.20 34.92 43.41
CA SER A 340 40.22 35.39 44.32
C SER A 340 40.25 36.92 44.23
N PRO A 341 40.10 37.66 45.35
CA PRO A 341 40.12 39.11 45.31
C PRO A 341 41.57 39.55 45.05
N LYS A 342 41.84 39.97 43.81
CA LYS A 342 43.14 40.45 43.31
C LYS A 342 44.19 39.35 43.10
N VAL A 343 44.03 38.57 42.03
CA VAL A 343 45.17 37.90 41.38
C VAL A 343 45.51 38.72 40.14
N GLU A 344 46.70 39.33 40.13
CA GLU A 344 47.26 39.92 38.92
C GLU A 344 47.37 38.83 37.85
N LEU A 345 46.70 39.07 36.72
CA LEU A 345 46.61 38.19 35.55
C LEU A 345 47.94 38.18 34.75
N THR A 346 49.08 38.02 35.43
CA THR A 346 50.43 38.17 34.84
C THR A 346 51.28 36.90 34.91
N GLY A 347 50.68 35.74 35.20
CA GLY A 347 51.33 34.43 35.07
C GLY A 347 50.88 33.69 33.81
N ASN A 348 51.82 33.05 33.10
CA ASN A 348 51.58 32.17 31.94
C ASN A 348 50.50 31.07 32.14
N LEU A 349 49.99 30.87 33.36
CA LEU A 349 48.93 29.93 33.71
C LEU A 349 47.51 30.39 33.36
N SER A 350 47.23 31.69 33.15
CA SER A 350 45.84 32.17 32.96
C SER A 350 45.19 31.68 31.67
N TRP A 351 45.98 31.42 30.63
CA TRP A 351 45.52 30.94 29.32
C TRP A 351 45.45 29.42 29.23
N PHE A 352 46.11 28.71 30.16
CA PHE A 352 46.20 27.25 30.15
C PHE A 352 44.82 26.61 30.36
N TRP A 353 44.05 27.09 31.33
CA TRP A 353 42.72 26.53 31.65
C TRP A 353 41.70 26.69 30.51
N PRO A 354 41.52 27.88 29.90
CA PRO A 354 40.67 28.03 28.71
C PRO A 354 41.09 27.12 27.54
N LEU A 355 42.40 27.00 27.27
CA LEU A 355 42.91 26.15 26.20
C LEU A 355 42.58 24.67 26.46
N LEU A 356 42.75 24.21 27.70
CA LEU A 356 42.48 22.83 28.11
C LEU A 356 40.98 22.52 28.01
N ILE A 357 40.10 23.47 28.34
CA ILE A 357 38.64 23.35 28.16
C ILE A 357 38.29 23.25 26.67
N VAL A 358 38.88 24.06 25.80
CA VAL A 358 38.65 24.02 24.35
C VAL A 358 39.13 22.70 23.76
N ILE A 359 40.31 22.22 24.14
CA ILE A 359 40.84 20.92 23.72
C ILE A 359 39.93 19.79 24.19
N PHE A 360 39.47 19.82 25.45
CA PHE A 360 38.57 18.82 25.98
C PHE A 360 37.21 18.83 25.26
N ALA A 361 36.63 20.01 25.01
CA ALA A 361 35.40 20.16 24.25
C ALA A 361 35.55 19.66 22.80
N PHE A 362 36.69 19.91 22.17
CA PHE A 362 36.99 19.42 20.83
C PHE A 362 37.16 17.90 20.78
N ILE A 363 37.84 17.30 21.77
CA ILE A 363 37.94 15.83 21.92
C ILE A 363 36.56 15.23 22.14
N LEU A 364 35.73 15.84 23.01
CA LEU A 364 34.36 15.39 23.26
C LEU A 364 33.52 15.48 21.97
N TYR A 365 33.65 16.57 21.20
CA TYR A 365 32.99 16.74 19.91
C TYR A 365 33.42 15.67 18.89
N LEU A 366 34.72 15.44 18.72
CA LEU A 366 35.23 14.41 17.81
C LEU A 366 34.79 13.00 18.24
N ALA A 367 34.86 12.69 19.53
CA ALA A 367 34.38 11.41 20.07
C ALA A 367 32.88 11.24 19.83
N THR A 368 32.10 12.30 19.99
CA THR A 368 30.65 12.30 19.76
C THR A 368 30.32 12.16 18.27
N LYS A 369 31.03 12.88 17.39
CA LYS A 369 30.88 12.80 15.93
C LYS A 369 31.23 11.41 15.41
N GLU A 370 32.37 10.86 15.83
CA GLU A 370 32.81 9.51 15.45
C GLU A 370 31.83 8.45 15.99
N TYR A 371 31.34 8.64 17.21
CA TYR A 371 30.32 7.80 17.80
C TYR A 371 29.03 7.81 16.97
N TYR A 372 28.45 8.97 16.67
CA TYR A 372 27.23 9.08 15.86
C TYR A 372 27.42 8.56 14.42
N SER A 373 28.59 8.79 13.82
CA SER A 373 28.93 8.27 12.49
C SER A 373 29.05 6.74 12.46
N ARG A 374 29.40 6.09 13.58
CA ARG A 374 29.48 4.63 13.68
C ARG A 374 28.18 3.99 14.16
N VAL A 375 27.39 4.71 14.97
CA VAL A 375 26.07 4.31 15.49
C VAL A 375 24.99 4.34 14.41
N SER A 376 25.17 5.10 13.33
CA SER A 376 24.29 5.04 12.17
C SER A 376 24.33 3.70 11.44
N ASN A 377 25.34 2.86 11.70
CA ASN A 377 25.50 1.55 11.09
C ASN A 377 25.16 0.43 12.08
N ALA A 378 23.94 -0.13 11.97
CA ALA A 378 23.36 -1.08 12.93
C ALA A 378 24.23 -2.33 13.17
N GLN A 379 24.95 -2.80 12.15
CA GLN A 379 25.85 -3.97 12.26
C GLN A 379 27.08 -3.70 13.14
N PHE A 380 27.55 -2.45 13.20
CA PHE A 380 28.73 -2.07 14.00
C PHE A 380 28.40 -1.97 15.49
N LEU A 381 27.17 -1.55 15.83
CA LEU A 381 26.67 -1.45 17.21
C LEU A 381 26.56 -2.81 17.92
N VAL A 382 26.11 -3.85 17.21
CA VAL A 382 26.05 -5.21 17.76
C VAL A 382 27.47 -5.70 18.10
N LYS A 383 28.44 -5.45 17.21
CA LYS A 383 29.86 -5.75 17.47
C LYS A 383 30.44 -4.90 18.61
N LEU A 384 30.03 -3.65 18.77
CA LEU A 384 30.54 -2.76 19.82
C LEU A 384 30.11 -3.20 21.22
N TYR A 385 28.92 -3.80 21.34
CA TYR A 385 28.42 -4.36 22.59
C TYR A 385 29.00 -5.74 22.91
N ASP A 386 29.32 -6.53 21.88
CA ASP A 386 30.04 -7.82 22.02
C ASP A 386 31.54 -7.64 22.31
N ILE A 387 32.11 -6.47 21.99
CA ILE A 387 33.44 -6.11 22.50
C ILE A 387 33.29 -5.92 24.01
N ARG A 388 33.62 -6.99 24.75
CA ARG A 388 33.70 -7.02 26.22
C ARG A 388 34.20 -5.68 26.72
N GLY A 389 33.37 -5.02 27.54
CA GLY A 389 33.64 -3.68 28.09
C GLY A 389 35.02 -3.53 28.75
N SER A 390 35.70 -4.64 29.07
CA SER A 390 37.08 -4.68 29.51
C SER A 390 38.07 -3.97 28.58
N ARG A 391 37.93 -4.02 27.25
CA ARG A 391 38.88 -3.34 26.33
C ARG A 391 38.69 -1.83 26.31
N ILE A 392 37.45 -1.36 26.43
CA ILE A 392 37.14 0.07 26.47
C ILE A 392 37.50 0.63 27.85
N LEU A 393 37.16 -0.08 28.93
CA LEU A 393 37.58 0.26 30.29
C LEU A 393 39.10 0.33 30.41
N LEU A 394 39.84 -0.62 29.84
CA LEU A 394 41.31 -0.59 29.84
C LEU A 394 41.86 0.69 29.18
N LYS A 395 41.31 1.09 28.02
CA LYS A 395 41.73 2.29 27.30
C LYS A 395 41.39 3.57 28.07
N ILE A 396 40.21 3.64 28.69
CA ILE A 396 39.82 4.78 29.54
C ILE A 396 40.73 4.85 30.76
N SER A 397 40.98 3.73 31.44
CA SER A 397 41.88 3.66 32.59
C SER A 397 43.31 4.09 32.24
N LEU A 398 43.86 3.63 31.11
CA LEU A 398 45.17 4.05 30.62
C LEU A 398 45.24 5.55 30.33
N ALA A 399 44.19 6.12 29.72
CA ALA A 399 44.12 7.56 29.45
C ALA A 399 44.02 8.38 30.76
N LEU A 400 43.25 7.91 31.74
CA LEU A 400 43.12 8.54 33.06
C LEU A 400 44.44 8.51 33.82
N VAL A 401 45.14 7.37 33.81
CA VAL A 401 46.48 7.23 34.40
C VAL A 401 47.48 8.17 33.72
N GLY A 402 47.44 8.28 32.39
CA GLY A 402 48.26 9.23 31.64
C GLY A 402 47.99 10.69 32.01
N MET A 403 46.72 11.08 32.18
CA MET A 403 46.35 12.42 32.63
C MET A 403 46.82 12.70 34.06
N ILE A 404 46.64 11.75 34.98
CA ILE A 404 47.10 11.87 36.37
C ILE A 404 48.63 12.00 36.40
N ALA A 405 49.36 11.22 35.59
CA ALA A 405 50.81 11.29 35.50
C ALA A 405 51.30 12.64 34.96
N LEU A 406 50.61 13.22 33.97
CA LEU A 406 50.92 14.55 33.44
C LEU A 406 50.65 15.66 34.47
N VAL A 407 49.52 15.59 35.18
CA VAL A 407 49.21 16.53 36.27
C VAL A 407 50.23 16.42 37.39
N TRP A 408 50.63 15.20 37.75
CA TRP A 408 51.61 14.95 38.81
C TRP A 408 53.02 15.42 38.42
N ALA A 409 53.48 15.11 37.21
CA ALA A 409 54.77 15.59 36.70
C ALA A 409 54.83 17.12 36.59
N TRP A 410 53.70 17.77 36.30
CA TRP A 410 53.60 19.23 36.25
C TRP A 410 53.51 19.89 37.63
N TRP A 411 53.04 19.16 38.65
CA TRP A 411 52.99 19.66 40.03
C TRP A 411 54.32 19.51 40.78
N THR A 412 55.19 18.62 40.30
CA THR A 412 56.54 18.36 40.86
C THR A 412 57.66 19.07 40.08
N SER A 413 57.33 19.77 38.99
CA SER A 413 58.23 20.72 38.29
C SER A 413 57.85 22.15 38.64
#